data_AF-A0A6A7FLQ2-F1
#
_entry.id   AF-A0A6A7FLQ2-F1
#
_cell.length_a   1.000
_cell.length_b   1.000
_cell.length_c   1.000
_cell.angle_alpha   90.00
_cell.angle_beta   90.00
_cell.angle_gamma   90.00
#
_symmetry.space_group_name_H-M   'P 1'
#
loop_
_entity.id
_entity.type
_entity.pdbx_description
1 polymer ?
#
loop_
_entity_poly.entity_id
_entity_poly.type
_entity_poly.pdbx_seq_one_letter_code
_entity_poly.pdbx_strand_id
1 'polypeptide(L)'
;MAGVSANFETDMKKIIALSTLSQLGLMLITLRVGLSDLAFFHLVRHAIFKSSLFMCAGFIIHSMGGYQDSRIMSGLRGSAPFLRVLFGITNIALIGFPFLAGFYSKDIILEIIYFNTLNIWILVGVIVGTGLTISYSVRVVYLGGGKDVMLSRVRGVRDASFNVIKSVRGLLLGRVYVGYLFSWLFLVEGYRPILSGIEKRYTLGVIYIGGVSGFFYIGLKGYIINFKREGILFASLMWFIPFLRTKPLRALSVSEGGLKVKVLELG
;
A
#
# COMPACT_ATOMS: atom_id res chain seq x y z
N MET A 1 5.63 -4.49 10.06
CA MET A 1 5.69 -5.70 9.22
C MET A 1 5.25 -5.44 7.78
N ALA A 2 3.96 -5.18 7.51
CA ALA A 2 3.42 -5.03 6.14
C ALA A 2 4.18 -4.02 5.27
N GLY A 3 4.45 -2.82 5.82
CA GLY A 3 5.21 -1.78 5.10
C GLY A 3 6.66 -2.16 4.80
N VAL A 4 7.30 -2.95 5.67
CA VAL A 4 8.67 -3.44 5.44
C VAL A 4 8.64 -4.43 4.29
N SER A 5 7.76 -5.44 4.34
CA SER A 5 7.64 -6.43 3.28
C SER A 5 7.30 -5.83 1.93
N ALA A 6 6.40 -4.83 1.89
CA ALA A 6 6.03 -4.13 0.66
C ALA A 6 7.22 -3.41 -0.01
N ASN A 7 8.19 -2.93 0.77
CA ASN A 7 9.39 -2.28 0.25
C ASN A 7 10.39 -3.24 -0.38
N PHE A 8 10.29 -4.55 -0.15
CA PHE A 8 11.19 -5.56 -0.74
C PHE A 8 10.46 -6.49 -1.73
N GLU A 9 9.13 -6.53 -1.70
CA GLU A 9 8.33 -7.29 -2.65
C GLU A 9 8.46 -6.72 -4.08
N THR A 10 8.31 -7.59 -5.08
CA THR A 10 8.35 -7.21 -6.51
C THR A 10 7.04 -7.51 -7.25
N ASP A 11 6.20 -8.39 -6.70
CA ASP A 11 4.89 -8.68 -7.26
C ASP A 11 3.90 -7.54 -6.96
N MET A 12 3.36 -6.94 -8.02
CA MET A 12 2.43 -5.81 -7.93
C MET A 12 1.19 -6.11 -7.11
N LYS A 13 0.57 -7.29 -7.26
CA LYS A 13 -0.65 -7.63 -6.51
C LYS A 13 -0.33 -7.75 -5.02
N LYS A 14 0.82 -8.35 -4.68
CA LYS A 14 1.27 -8.47 -3.29
C LYS A 14 1.60 -7.12 -2.67
N ILE A 15 2.24 -6.20 -3.40
CA ILE A 15 2.49 -4.84 -2.91
C ILE A 15 1.17 -4.11 -2.61
N ILE A 16 0.16 -4.24 -3.49
CA ILE A 16 -1.15 -3.62 -3.28
C ILE A 16 -1.88 -4.25 -2.08
N ALA A 17 -1.76 -5.56 -1.87
CA ALA A 17 -2.31 -6.26 -0.71
C ALA A 17 -1.58 -5.89 0.60
N LEU A 18 -0.25 -5.83 0.61
CA LEU A 18 0.50 -5.40 1.79
C LEU A 18 0.19 -3.94 2.17
N SER A 19 -0.11 -3.12 1.17
CA SER A 19 -0.58 -1.76 1.41
C SER A 19 -2.05 -1.66 1.82
N THR A 20 -2.89 -2.71 1.73
CA THR A 20 -4.19 -2.74 2.43
C THR A 20 -3.98 -3.11 3.88
N LEU A 21 -3.11 -4.08 4.15
CA LEU A 21 -2.77 -4.51 5.51
C LEU A 21 -2.17 -3.37 6.35
N SER A 22 -1.36 -2.49 5.74
CA SER A 22 -0.84 -1.30 6.45
C SER A 22 -1.92 -0.27 6.79
N GLN A 23 -2.88 -0.03 5.90
CA GLN A 23 -3.99 0.92 6.13
C GLN A 23 -5.02 0.36 7.12
N LEU A 24 -5.31 -0.94 7.06
CA LEU A 24 -6.11 -1.62 8.08
C LEU A 24 -5.45 -1.54 9.46
N GLY A 25 -4.12 -1.64 9.54
CA GLY A 25 -3.37 -1.41 10.77
C GLY A 25 -3.61 0.01 11.34
N LEU A 26 -3.60 1.04 10.49
CA LEU A 26 -3.94 2.40 10.89
C LEU A 26 -5.39 2.50 11.40
N MET A 27 -6.35 1.87 10.70
CA MET A 27 -7.76 1.86 11.12
C MET A 27 -7.97 1.19 12.48
N LEU A 28 -7.25 0.11 12.77
CA LEU A 28 -7.30 -0.55 14.08
C LEU A 28 -6.73 0.34 15.19
N ILE A 29 -5.65 1.07 14.91
CA ILE A 29 -5.08 2.04 15.87
C ILE A 29 -6.07 3.18 16.13
N THR A 30 -6.76 3.70 15.10
CA THR A 30 -7.78 4.74 15.30
C THR A 30 -8.96 4.28 16.13
N LEU A 31 -9.40 3.03 15.96
CA LEU A 31 -10.43 2.45 16.82
C LEU A 31 -9.97 2.36 18.27
N ARG A 32 -8.69 2.01 18.51
CA ARG A 32 -8.14 1.92 19.86
C ARG A 32 -8.06 3.28 20.58
N VAL A 33 -7.87 4.36 19.83
CA VAL A 33 -7.87 5.75 20.33
C VAL A 33 -9.30 6.25 20.60
N GLY A 34 -10.33 5.52 20.18
CA GLY A 34 -11.74 5.88 20.41
C GLY A 34 -12.37 6.69 19.27
N LEU A 35 -11.75 6.72 18.10
CA LEU A 35 -12.21 7.48 16.94
C LEU A 35 -12.91 6.57 15.92
N SER A 36 -14.07 6.02 16.27
CA SER A 36 -14.83 5.09 15.42
C SER A 36 -15.24 5.72 14.09
N ASP A 37 -15.68 6.98 14.12
CA ASP A 37 -16.28 7.60 12.95
C ASP A 37 -15.22 7.98 11.92
N LEU A 38 -14.05 8.45 12.37
CA LEU A 38 -12.86 8.64 11.55
C LEU A 38 -12.31 7.31 10.98
N ALA A 39 -12.35 6.22 11.76
CA ALA A 39 -11.94 4.91 11.27
C ALA A 39 -12.87 4.42 10.15
N PHE A 40 -14.19 4.59 10.32
CA PHE A 40 -15.18 4.26 9.29
C PHE A 40 -15.02 5.14 8.05
N PHE A 41 -14.83 6.44 8.23
CA PHE A 41 -14.53 7.35 7.13
C PHE A 41 -13.32 6.88 6.33
N HIS A 42 -12.21 6.60 7.03
CA HIS A 42 -11.00 6.12 6.39
C HIS A 42 -11.24 4.78 5.66
N LEU A 43 -12.08 3.89 6.19
CA LEU A 43 -12.47 2.64 5.55
C LEU A 43 -13.20 2.86 4.22
N VAL A 44 -14.23 3.72 4.19
CA VAL A 44 -14.99 4.03 2.96
C VAL A 44 -14.05 4.59 1.89
N ARG A 45 -13.16 5.51 2.30
CA ARG A 45 -12.15 6.12 1.44
C ARG A 45 -11.16 5.10 0.90
N HIS A 46 -10.70 4.21 1.77
CA HIS A 46 -9.79 3.13 1.44
C HIS A 46 -10.42 2.15 0.45
N ALA A 47 -11.72 1.84 0.56
CA ALA A 47 -12.41 0.96 -0.37
C ALA A 47 -12.42 1.54 -1.80
N ILE A 48 -12.84 2.80 -1.96
CA ILE A 48 -12.84 3.51 -3.26
C ILE A 48 -11.42 3.64 -3.81
N PHE A 49 -10.46 3.92 -2.93
CA PHE A 49 -9.06 4.01 -3.29
C PHE A 49 -8.52 2.68 -3.85
N LYS A 50 -8.70 1.59 -3.09
CA LYS A 50 -8.15 0.29 -3.44
C LYS A 50 -8.81 -0.30 -4.68
N SER A 51 -10.12 -0.08 -4.88
CA SER A 51 -10.77 -0.49 -6.12
C SER A 51 -10.15 0.18 -7.34
N SER A 52 -9.84 1.49 -7.27
CA SER A 52 -9.17 2.20 -8.36
C SER A 52 -7.75 1.66 -8.63
N LEU A 53 -6.99 1.36 -7.57
CA LEU A 53 -5.62 0.84 -7.68
C LEU A 53 -5.59 -0.57 -8.26
N PHE A 54 -6.47 -1.47 -7.79
CA PHE A 54 -6.60 -2.83 -8.29
C PHE A 54 -7.12 -2.87 -9.73
N MET A 55 -8.00 -1.93 -10.12
CA MET A 55 -8.47 -1.83 -11.50
C MET A 55 -7.33 -1.42 -12.46
N CYS A 56 -6.56 -0.39 -12.11
CA CYS A 56 -5.39 0.00 -12.89
C CYS A 56 -4.35 -1.13 -12.97
N ALA A 57 -4.01 -1.74 -11.82
CA ALA A 57 -3.03 -2.82 -11.77
C ALA A 57 -3.51 -4.08 -12.53
N GLY A 58 -4.79 -4.41 -12.44
CA GLY A 58 -5.39 -5.53 -13.19
C GLY A 58 -5.29 -5.32 -14.69
N PHE A 59 -5.57 -4.12 -15.18
CA PHE A 59 -5.42 -3.79 -16.59
C PHE A 59 -3.95 -3.80 -17.03
N ILE A 60 -3.02 -3.30 -16.21
CA ILE A 60 -1.58 -3.41 -16.48
C ILE A 60 -1.17 -4.88 -16.63
N ILE A 61 -1.55 -5.75 -15.69
CA ILE A 61 -1.20 -7.18 -15.71
C ILE A 61 -1.80 -7.87 -16.93
N HIS A 62 -3.04 -7.55 -17.29
CA HIS A 62 -3.68 -8.08 -18.49
C HIS A 62 -2.95 -7.63 -19.76
N SER A 63 -2.62 -6.35 -19.86
CA SER A 63 -1.90 -5.79 -21.01
C SER A 63 -0.50 -6.41 -21.17
N MET A 64 0.14 -6.81 -20.06
CA MET A 64 1.42 -7.50 -20.05
C MET A 64 1.30 -9.04 -20.16
N GLY A 65 0.17 -9.59 -20.63
CA GLY A 65 0.03 -11.04 -20.81
C GLY A 65 0.10 -11.86 -19.51
N GLY A 66 -0.23 -11.26 -18.37
CA GLY A 66 -0.23 -11.91 -17.06
C GLY A 66 1.04 -11.71 -16.23
N TYR A 67 2.08 -11.04 -16.74
CA TYR A 67 3.26 -10.72 -15.96
C TYR A 67 2.94 -9.70 -14.84
N GLN A 68 3.36 -10.00 -13.61
CA GLN A 68 3.03 -9.21 -12.41
C GLN A 68 4.24 -8.50 -11.77
N ASP A 69 5.44 -8.70 -12.30
CA ASP A 69 6.67 -8.14 -11.74
C ASP A 69 6.77 -6.63 -12.02
N SER A 70 6.82 -5.83 -10.95
CA SER A 70 6.91 -4.37 -11.00
C SER A 70 8.15 -3.86 -11.73
N ARG A 71 9.20 -4.69 -11.86
CA ARG A 71 10.47 -4.32 -12.52
C ARG A 71 10.34 -4.32 -14.05
N ILE A 72 9.48 -5.17 -14.59
CA ILE A 72 9.25 -5.34 -16.03
C ILE A 72 8.25 -4.28 -16.55
N MET A 73 7.51 -3.65 -15.64
CA MET A 73 6.49 -2.64 -15.92
C MET A 73 7.03 -1.30 -16.46
N SER A 74 8.35 -1.10 -16.49
CA SER A 74 8.98 0.14 -16.99
C SER A 74 8.63 0.46 -18.45
N GLY A 75 8.32 -0.56 -19.27
CA GLY A 75 7.92 -0.40 -20.68
C GLY A 75 6.56 0.26 -20.92
N LEU A 76 5.77 0.55 -19.87
CA LEU A 76 4.49 1.27 -19.99
C LEU A 76 4.66 2.71 -20.49
N ARG A 77 5.87 3.29 -20.37
CA ARG A 77 6.14 4.66 -20.80
C ARG A 77 5.85 4.89 -22.29
N GLY A 78 6.25 3.96 -23.14
CA GLY A 78 6.07 4.09 -24.59
C GLY A 78 4.76 3.49 -25.12
N SER A 79 4.13 2.59 -24.37
CA SER A 79 3.03 1.76 -24.87
C SER A 79 1.63 2.13 -24.36
N ALA A 80 1.50 2.56 -23.10
CA ALA A 80 0.23 2.92 -22.47
C ALA A 80 0.37 4.13 -21.54
N PRO A 81 0.59 5.34 -22.09
CA PRO A 81 0.84 6.55 -21.30
C PRO A 81 -0.37 6.96 -20.43
N PHE A 82 -1.61 6.77 -20.88
CA PHE A 82 -2.78 7.16 -20.09
C PHE A 82 -2.96 6.27 -18.86
N LEU A 83 -2.86 4.96 -19.04
CA LEU A 83 -2.88 3.99 -17.94
C LEU A 83 -1.80 4.29 -16.90
N ARG A 84 -0.59 4.64 -17.36
CA ARG A 84 0.51 5.03 -16.48
C ARG A 84 0.15 6.25 -15.64
N VAL A 85 -0.40 7.30 -16.24
CA VAL A 85 -0.78 8.53 -15.51
C VAL A 85 -1.86 8.22 -14.48
N LEU A 86 -2.88 7.44 -14.84
CA LEU A 86 -3.93 7.00 -13.90
C LEU A 86 -3.36 6.18 -12.74
N PHE A 87 -2.46 5.25 -13.04
CA PHE A 87 -1.77 4.46 -12.01
C PHE A 87 -0.87 5.33 -11.11
N GLY A 88 -0.20 6.34 -11.66
CA GLY A 88 0.57 7.32 -10.90
C GLY A 88 -0.30 8.15 -9.97
N ILE A 89 -1.40 8.73 -10.48
CA ILE A 89 -2.34 9.57 -9.72
C ILE A 89 -2.94 8.76 -8.56
N THR A 90 -3.36 7.51 -8.83
CA THR A 90 -3.87 6.64 -7.76
C THR A 90 -2.80 6.45 -6.68
N ASN A 91 -1.57 6.06 -7.01
CA ASN A 91 -0.52 5.87 -5.99
C ASN A 91 -0.10 7.13 -5.23
N ILE A 92 0.07 8.28 -5.92
CA ILE A 92 0.42 9.56 -5.26
C ILE A 92 -0.62 9.92 -4.22
N ALA A 93 -1.87 9.66 -4.54
CA ALA A 93 -2.92 10.01 -3.63
C ALA A 93 -3.03 9.00 -2.45
N LEU A 94 -2.39 7.82 -2.46
CA LEU A 94 -2.20 6.97 -1.25
C LEU A 94 -1.28 7.65 -0.23
N ILE A 95 -0.25 8.36 -0.72
CA ILE A 95 0.81 8.95 0.09
C ILE A 95 0.26 10.01 1.05
N GLY A 96 -0.92 10.56 0.75
CA GLY A 96 -1.53 11.63 1.55
C GLY A 96 -0.97 13.00 1.20
N PHE A 97 -0.50 13.17 -0.04
CA PHE A 97 -0.02 14.46 -0.54
C PHE A 97 -1.10 15.55 -0.32
N PRO A 98 -0.72 16.79 0.04
CA PRO A 98 -1.66 17.86 0.38
C PRO A 98 -2.72 18.04 -0.72
N PHE A 99 -3.96 18.30 -0.31
CA PHE A 99 -5.12 18.50 -1.18
C PHE A 99 -5.56 17.29 -2.02
N LEU A 100 -4.79 16.20 -2.03
CA LEU A 100 -5.26 14.95 -2.59
C LEU A 100 -6.10 14.20 -1.57
N ALA A 101 -6.98 13.36 -2.10
CA ALA A 101 -7.98 12.64 -1.34
C ALA A 101 -7.45 11.85 -0.10
N GLY A 102 -6.19 11.43 -0.09
CA GLY A 102 -5.58 10.75 1.08
C GLY A 102 -5.45 11.67 2.30
N PHE A 103 -5.28 12.98 2.09
CA PHE A 103 -5.08 14.00 3.12
C PHE A 103 -6.27 14.07 4.10
N TYR A 104 -7.50 14.15 3.57
CA TYR A 104 -8.71 14.40 4.38
C TYR A 104 -9.00 13.43 5.53
N SER A 105 -8.52 12.18 5.46
CA SER A 105 -8.74 11.20 6.53
C SER A 105 -7.44 10.88 7.26
N LYS A 106 -6.40 10.53 6.49
CA LYS A 106 -5.14 10.05 7.05
C LYS A 106 -4.42 11.15 7.84
N ASP A 107 -4.44 12.39 7.37
CA ASP A 107 -3.75 13.50 8.05
C ASP A 107 -4.42 13.83 9.39
N ILE A 108 -5.75 14.00 9.40
CA ILE A 108 -6.54 14.23 10.64
C ILE A 108 -6.32 13.09 11.65
N ILE A 109 -6.31 11.83 11.18
CA ILE A 109 -6.03 10.66 12.03
C ILE A 109 -4.64 10.78 12.67
N LEU A 110 -3.61 11.13 11.90
CA LEU A 110 -2.23 11.26 12.41
C LEU A 110 -2.11 12.42 13.39
N GLU A 111 -2.73 13.55 13.07
CA GLU A 111 -2.74 14.74 13.94
C GLU A 111 -3.38 14.44 15.31
N ILE A 112 -4.52 13.72 15.33
CA ILE A 112 -5.16 13.34 16.59
C ILE A 112 -4.32 12.30 17.36
N ILE A 113 -3.67 11.37 16.65
CA ILE A 113 -2.74 10.41 17.29
C ILE A 113 -1.56 11.17 17.91
N TYR A 114 -0.99 12.17 17.25
CA TYR A 114 0.11 12.97 17.78
C TYR A 114 -0.31 13.75 19.02
N PHE A 115 -1.54 14.28 19.02
CA PHE A 115 -2.09 15.00 20.17
C PHE A 115 -2.44 14.09 21.36
N ASN A 116 -3.06 12.92 21.11
CA ASN A 116 -3.65 12.09 22.18
C ASN A 116 -2.77 10.93 22.67
N THR A 117 -1.73 10.50 21.94
CA THR A 117 -1.02 9.27 22.32
C THR A 117 0.00 9.46 23.44
N LEU A 118 -0.28 8.82 24.58
CA LEU A 118 0.66 8.68 25.68
C LEU A 118 1.73 7.59 25.43
N ASN A 119 1.46 6.62 24.55
CA ASN A 119 2.37 5.51 24.29
C ASN A 119 3.30 5.79 23.11
N ILE A 120 4.58 6.02 23.41
CA ILE A 120 5.61 6.33 22.43
C ILE A 120 5.81 5.22 21.38
N TRP A 121 5.57 3.95 21.72
CA TRP A 121 5.70 2.84 20.78
C TRP A 121 4.63 2.87 19.68
N ILE A 122 3.41 3.28 20.02
CA ILE A 122 2.33 3.44 19.04
C ILE A 122 2.66 4.60 18.11
N LEU A 123 3.12 5.73 18.67
CA LEU A 123 3.53 6.90 17.91
C LEU A 123 4.65 6.55 16.90
N VAL A 124 5.72 5.91 17.37
CA VAL A 124 6.83 5.45 16.51
C VAL A 124 6.33 4.47 15.46
N GLY A 125 5.49 3.51 15.84
CA GLY A 125 4.92 2.52 14.91
C GLY A 125 4.11 3.17 13.79
N VAL A 126 3.32 4.19 14.09
CA VAL A 126 2.51 4.94 13.13
C VAL A 126 3.38 5.81 12.22
N ILE A 127 4.38 6.52 12.77
CA ILE A 127 5.32 7.35 12.00
C ILE A 127 6.15 6.48 11.04
N VAL A 128 6.73 5.38 11.52
CA VAL A 128 7.50 4.46 10.67
C VAL A 128 6.59 3.77 9.66
N GLY A 129 5.41 3.34 10.08
CA GLY A 129 4.41 2.72 9.21
C GLY A 129 4.02 3.64 8.06
N THR A 130 3.72 4.90 8.35
CA THR A 130 3.38 5.90 7.33
C THR A 130 4.57 6.22 6.44
N GLY A 131 5.78 6.42 6.98
CA GLY A 131 7.00 6.61 6.17
C GLY A 131 7.24 5.46 5.18
N LEU A 132 7.09 4.21 5.63
CA LEU A 132 7.20 3.03 4.78
C LEU A 132 6.09 2.96 3.72
N THR A 133 4.87 3.44 4.03
CA THR A 133 3.80 3.53 3.02
C THR A 133 4.15 4.43 1.86
N ILE A 134 4.91 5.48 2.16
CA ILE A 134 5.30 6.48 1.19
C ILE A 134 6.47 5.95 0.37
N SER A 135 7.45 5.32 1.01
CA SER A 135 8.62 4.77 0.33
C SER A 135 8.24 3.72 -0.73
N TYR A 136 7.38 2.74 -0.41
CA TYR A 136 6.99 1.72 -1.40
C TYR A 136 6.10 2.31 -2.50
N SER A 137 5.29 3.33 -2.20
CA SER A 137 4.40 3.95 -3.19
C SER A 137 5.19 4.74 -4.22
N VAL A 138 6.17 5.53 -3.76
CA VAL A 138 7.13 6.23 -4.64
C VAL A 138 7.93 5.22 -5.46
N ARG A 139 8.38 4.13 -4.85
CA ARG A 139 9.08 3.04 -5.56
C ARG A 139 8.24 2.48 -6.70
N VAL A 140 6.98 2.15 -6.46
CA VAL A 140 6.09 1.57 -7.47
C VAL A 140 5.81 2.55 -8.62
N VAL A 141 5.56 3.82 -8.32
CA VAL A 141 5.36 4.87 -9.35
C VAL A 141 6.61 5.04 -10.20
N TYR A 142 7.79 5.07 -9.56
CA TYR A 142 9.05 5.20 -10.28
C TYR A 142 9.34 3.97 -11.15
N LEU A 143 9.16 2.74 -10.64
CA LEU A 143 9.41 1.52 -11.41
C LEU A 143 8.47 1.39 -12.61
N GLY A 144 7.21 1.82 -12.48
CA GLY A 144 6.27 1.92 -13.60
C GLY A 144 6.57 3.04 -14.59
N GLY A 145 7.44 4.00 -14.21
CA GLY A 145 7.74 5.18 -15.02
C GLY A 145 9.19 5.34 -15.48
N GLY A 146 10.08 4.45 -15.04
CA GLY A 146 11.52 4.49 -15.26
C GLY A 146 11.94 4.24 -16.70
N LYS A 147 13.26 4.27 -16.95
CA LYS A 147 13.83 3.99 -18.27
C LYS A 147 13.49 2.56 -18.71
N ASP A 148 13.23 2.36 -20.00
CA ASP A 148 12.79 1.10 -20.58
C ASP A 148 13.91 0.04 -20.52
N VAL A 149 14.02 -0.69 -19.40
CA VAL A 149 15.12 -1.67 -19.23
C VAL A 149 14.82 -2.99 -19.95
N MET A 150 13.55 -3.28 -20.28
CA MET A 150 13.14 -4.57 -20.88
C MET A 150 12.02 -4.39 -21.93
N LEU A 151 12.33 -3.70 -23.04
CA LEU A 151 11.42 -3.47 -24.17
C LEU A 151 10.98 -4.75 -24.91
N SER A 152 11.72 -5.85 -24.78
CA SER A 152 11.51 -7.05 -25.61
C SER A 152 10.22 -7.83 -25.29
N ARG A 153 9.68 -7.73 -24.06
CA ARG A 153 8.45 -8.43 -23.64
C ARG A 153 7.19 -7.57 -23.64
N VAL A 154 7.31 -6.27 -23.90
CA VAL A 154 6.19 -5.30 -23.88
C VAL A 154 5.72 -4.97 -25.31
N ARG A 155 5.95 -5.87 -26.28
CA ARG A 155 5.47 -5.69 -27.65
C ARG A 155 3.97 -5.96 -27.69
N GLY A 156 3.18 -4.98 -28.12
CA GLY A 156 1.73 -5.11 -28.28
C GLY A 156 0.88 -4.60 -27.12
N VAL A 157 1.49 -4.01 -26.08
CA VAL A 157 0.73 -3.31 -25.03
C VAL A 157 0.04 -2.10 -25.67
N ARG A 158 -1.28 -2.10 -25.61
CA ARG A 158 -2.12 -0.96 -26.01
C ARG A 158 -2.66 -0.27 -24.77
N ASP A 159 -3.00 0.99 -24.94
CA ASP A 159 -3.64 1.75 -23.89
C ASP A 159 -5.01 1.16 -23.51
N ALA A 160 -5.50 1.58 -22.34
CA ALA A 160 -6.73 1.05 -21.78
C ALA A 160 -7.94 1.27 -22.69
N SER A 161 -8.82 0.27 -22.77
CA SER A 161 -10.09 0.42 -23.46
C SER A 161 -10.90 1.53 -22.81
N PHE A 162 -11.75 2.20 -23.60
CA PHE A 162 -12.54 3.34 -23.13
C PHE A 162 -13.36 3.00 -21.86
N ASN A 163 -13.87 1.77 -21.77
CA ASN A 163 -14.63 1.30 -20.61
C ASN A 163 -13.80 1.31 -19.32
N VAL A 164 -12.54 0.85 -19.39
CA VAL A 164 -11.62 0.83 -18.24
C VAL A 164 -11.22 2.25 -17.84
N ILE A 165 -10.97 3.13 -18.81
CA ILE A 165 -10.67 4.53 -18.52
C ILE A 165 -11.89 5.20 -17.87
N LYS A 166 -13.10 4.98 -18.38
CA LYS A 166 -14.35 5.53 -17.84
C LYS A 166 -14.58 5.09 -16.39
N SER A 167 -14.40 3.82 -16.07
CA SER A 167 -14.57 3.30 -14.71
C SER A 167 -13.51 3.83 -13.74
N VAL A 168 -12.24 3.86 -14.14
CA VAL A 168 -11.15 4.41 -13.29
C VAL A 168 -11.36 5.90 -13.05
N ARG A 169 -11.78 6.66 -14.08
CA ARG A 169 -12.12 8.09 -13.93
C ARG A 169 -13.29 8.28 -12.95
N GLY A 170 -14.34 7.46 -13.05
CA GLY A 170 -15.46 7.49 -12.11
C GLY A 170 -15.02 7.24 -10.67
N LEU A 171 -14.15 6.25 -10.44
CA LEU A 171 -13.61 5.96 -9.11
C LEU A 171 -12.71 7.10 -8.58
N LEU A 172 -11.88 7.71 -9.43
CA LEU A 172 -11.05 8.86 -9.06
C LEU A 172 -11.89 10.09 -8.70
N LEU A 173 -12.97 10.36 -9.43
CA LEU A 173 -13.90 11.46 -9.13
C LEU A 173 -14.69 11.21 -7.85
N GLY A 174 -15.28 10.01 -7.72
CA GLY A 174 -15.97 9.60 -6.49
C GLY A 174 -15.06 9.71 -5.28
N ARG A 175 -13.78 9.43 -5.47
CA ARG A 175 -12.78 9.70 -4.45
C ARG A 175 -12.64 11.19 -4.15
N VAL A 176 -12.40 12.11 -5.07
CA VAL A 176 -12.30 13.53 -4.66
C VAL A 176 -13.57 14.01 -3.96
N TYR A 177 -14.74 13.67 -4.50
CA TYR A 177 -16.05 14.08 -4.00
C TYR A 177 -16.37 13.54 -2.60
N VAL A 178 -16.27 12.22 -2.38
CA VAL A 178 -16.50 11.60 -1.06
C VAL A 178 -15.53 12.15 -0.02
N GLY A 179 -14.29 12.44 -0.42
CA GLY A 179 -13.31 13.03 0.50
C GLY A 179 -13.72 14.39 1.00
N TYR A 180 -14.09 15.25 0.06
CA TYR A 180 -14.54 16.59 0.35
C TYR A 180 -15.81 16.57 1.21
N LEU A 181 -16.86 15.86 0.80
CA LEU A 181 -18.13 15.80 1.53
C LEU A 181 -17.95 15.36 2.98
N PHE A 182 -17.27 14.24 3.21
CA PHE A 182 -17.07 13.74 4.57
C PHE A 182 -16.10 14.60 5.37
N SER A 183 -15.13 15.27 4.74
CA SER A 183 -14.28 16.21 5.46
C SER A 183 -15.10 17.36 6.07
N TRP A 184 -16.13 17.84 5.39
CA TRP A 184 -17.04 18.83 5.96
C TRP A 184 -17.86 18.28 7.12
N LEU A 185 -18.39 17.05 6.99
CA LEU A 185 -19.16 16.42 8.06
C LEU A 185 -18.32 16.24 9.33
N PHE A 186 -17.11 15.70 9.21
CA PHE A 186 -16.25 15.43 10.38
C PHE A 186 -15.57 16.67 10.96
N LEU A 187 -15.31 17.70 10.14
CA LEU A 187 -14.82 18.99 10.66
C LEU A 187 -15.88 19.73 11.49
N VAL A 188 -17.16 19.40 11.30
CA VAL A 188 -18.29 19.95 12.07
C VAL A 188 -18.45 19.23 13.41
N GLU A 189 -18.12 17.93 13.49
CA GLU A 189 -18.17 17.14 14.74
C GLU A 189 -17.03 17.44 15.74
N GLY A 190 -16.11 18.35 15.42
CA GLY A 190 -15.14 18.86 16.40
C GLY A 190 -13.82 18.10 16.46
N TYR A 191 -13.49 17.26 15.48
CA TYR A 191 -12.18 16.60 15.35
C TYR A 191 -11.05 17.56 14.93
N ARG A 192 -10.94 18.73 15.56
CA ARG A 192 -9.88 19.71 15.31
C ARG A 192 -8.82 19.60 16.42
N PRO A 193 -7.72 18.87 16.18
CA PRO A 193 -6.64 18.83 17.16
C PRO A 193 -5.95 20.20 17.24
N ILE A 194 -5.72 20.68 18.46
CA ILE A 194 -4.95 21.90 18.71
C ILE A 194 -3.48 21.48 18.81
N LEU A 195 -2.77 21.55 17.68
CA LEU A 195 -1.37 21.19 17.58
C LEU A 195 -0.47 22.43 17.57
N SER A 196 0.73 22.28 18.14
CA SER A 196 1.81 23.25 17.94
C SER A 196 2.24 23.28 16.46
N GLY A 197 2.81 24.41 16.02
CA GLY A 197 3.31 24.54 14.64
C GLY A 197 4.44 23.56 14.28
N ILE A 198 5.08 22.93 15.28
CA ILE A 198 6.08 21.88 15.07
C ILE A 198 5.39 20.54 14.79
N GLU A 199 4.41 20.16 15.60
CA GLU A 199 3.70 18.89 15.46
C GLU A 199 2.94 18.80 14.13
N LYS A 200 2.34 19.93 13.69
CA LYS A 200 1.69 20.02 12.38
C LYS A 200 2.64 19.75 11.21
N ARG A 201 3.94 20.00 11.39
CA ARG A 201 4.96 19.74 10.36
C ARG A 201 5.50 18.30 10.40
N TYR A 202 5.17 17.50 11.41
CA TYR A 202 5.62 16.11 11.48
C TYR A 202 5.08 15.27 10.31
N THR A 203 3.81 15.40 9.95
CA THR A 203 3.23 14.63 8.83
C THR A 203 3.94 14.94 7.51
N LEU A 204 4.18 16.22 7.23
CA LEU A 204 4.94 16.66 6.06
C LEU A 204 6.39 16.16 6.08
N GLY A 205 7.05 16.20 7.24
CA GLY A 205 8.40 15.67 7.42
C GLY A 205 8.49 14.17 7.11
N VAL A 206 7.51 13.39 7.57
CA VAL A 206 7.41 11.95 7.27
C VAL A 206 7.18 11.71 5.78
N ILE A 207 6.36 12.53 5.12
CA ILE A 207 6.16 12.44 3.67
C ILE A 207 7.48 12.69 2.92
N TYR A 208 8.22 13.72 3.33
CA TYR A 208 9.50 14.05 2.70
C TYR A 208 10.55 12.93 2.90
N ILE A 209 10.79 12.51 4.15
CA ILE A 209 11.78 11.46 4.47
C ILE A 209 11.38 10.14 3.79
N GLY A 210 10.10 9.76 3.87
CA GLY A 210 9.57 8.57 3.22
C GLY A 210 9.77 8.59 1.70
N GLY A 211 9.47 9.73 1.05
CA GLY A 211 9.65 9.89 -0.38
C GLY A 211 11.11 9.78 -0.82
N VAL A 212 12.01 10.46 -0.09
CA VAL A 212 13.46 10.41 -0.31
C VAL A 212 13.98 8.97 -0.16
N SER A 213 13.58 8.27 0.91
CA SER A 213 13.99 6.87 1.14
C SER A 213 13.53 5.93 0.02
N GLY A 214 12.31 6.11 -0.50
CA GLY A 214 11.77 5.33 -1.61
C GLY A 214 12.56 5.52 -2.91
N PHE A 215 13.02 6.76 -3.17
CA PHE A 215 13.86 7.07 -4.33
C PHE A 215 15.27 6.48 -4.19
N PHE A 216 15.91 6.64 -3.02
CA PHE A 216 17.25 6.09 -2.76
C PHE A 216 17.29 4.56 -2.86
N TYR A 217 16.25 3.86 -2.41
CA TYR A 217 16.15 2.40 -2.55
C TYR A 217 16.31 1.94 -4.00
N ILE A 218 15.86 2.74 -4.97
CA ILE A 218 15.96 2.41 -6.38
C ILE A 218 17.35 2.72 -6.95
N GLY A 219 17.95 3.83 -6.53
CA GLY A 219 19.30 4.24 -6.94
C GLY A 219 20.40 3.31 -6.41
N LEU A 220 20.20 2.70 -5.25
CA LEU A 220 21.17 1.82 -4.58
C LEU A 220 21.10 0.35 -5.03
N LYS A 221 20.36 0.03 -6.11
CA LYS A 221 20.20 -1.35 -6.62
C LYS A 221 21.52 -2.11 -6.81
N GLY A 222 22.63 -1.42 -7.11
CA GLY A 222 23.95 -2.05 -7.21
C GLY A 222 24.64 -2.35 -5.87
N TYR A 223 24.35 -1.58 -4.81
CA TYR A 223 25.01 -1.71 -3.50
C TYR A 223 24.25 -2.62 -2.53
N ILE A 224 22.91 -2.66 -2.61
CA ILE A 224 22.07 -3.49 -1.72
C ILE A 224 22.21 -4.99 -2.00
N ILE A 225 22.65 -5.38 -3.21
CA ILE A 225 22.88 -6.79 -3.56
C ILE A 225 24.01 -7.41 -2.71
N ASN A 226 24.93 -6.60 -2.17
CA ASN A 226 25.96 -7.06 -1.23
C ASN A 226 25.48 -7.14 0.23
N PHE A 227 24.29 -6.62 0.54
CA PHE A 227 23.67 -6.83 1.85
C PHE A 227 23.19 -8.28 1.95
N LYS A 228 23.34 -8.91 3.13
CA LYS A 228 22.98 -10.32 3.37
C LYS A 228 21.62 -10.65 2.72
N ARG A 229 21.66 -11.47 1.66
CA ARG A 229 20.50 -11.96 0.88
C ARG A 229 19.39 -12.49 1.80
N GLU A 230 19.79 -13.06 2.94
CA GLU A 230 18.91 -13.52 4.02
C GLU A 230 17.99 -12.44 4.61
N GLY A 231 18.47 -11.21 4.82
CA GLY A 231 17.67 -10.13 5.38
C GLY A 231 16.57 -9.66 4.41
N ILE A 232 16.87 -9.63 3.11
CA ILE A 232 15.91 -9.30 2.05
C ILE A 232 14.88 -10.42 1.90
N LEU A 233 15.31 -11.68 1.99
CA LEU A 233 14.42 -12.84 1.99
C LEU A 233 13.47 -12.82 3.20
N PHE A 234 14.00 -12.56 4.40
CA PHE A 234 13.20 -12.40 5.61
C PHE A 234 12.16 -11.29 5.47
N ALA A 235 12.56 -10.12 4.97
CA ALA A 235 11.67 -8.99 4.79
C ALA A 235 10.58 -9.26 3.75
N SER A 236 10.93 -9.83 2.59
CA SER A 236 9.99 -10.12 1.51
C SER A 236 9.00 -11.23 1.88
N LEU A 237 9.44 -12.30 2.55
CA LEU A 237 8.60 -13.45 2.92
C LEU A 237 7.77 -13.23 4.20
N MET A 238 7.42 -11.98 4.52
CA MET A 238 6.61 -11.64 5.70
C MET A 238 7.20 -12.27 6.98
N TRP A 239 8.50 -12.08 7.21
CA TRP A 239 9.22 -12.60 8.37
C TRP A 239 9.08 -14.14 8.55
N PHE A 240 8.92 -14.86 7.43
CA PHE A 240 8.63 -16.29 7.37
C PHE A 240 7.37 -16.76 8.12
N ILE A 241 6.51 -15.84 8.58
CA ILE A 241 5.27 -16.17 9.30
C ILE A 241 4.36 -17.11 8.50
N PRO A 242 4.19 -16.97 7.16
CA PRO A 242 3.39 -17.91 6.39
C PRO A 242 3.90 -19.35 6.50
N PHE A 243 5.22 -19.56 6.49
CA PHE A 243 5.81 -20.89 6.58
C PHE A 243 5.72 -21.46 8.00
N LEU A 244 5.96 -20.63 9.01
CA LEU A 244 5.86 -21.03 10.42
C LEU A 244 4.44 -21.41 10.82
N ARG A 245 3.42 -20.78 10.23
CA ARG A 245 2.01 -21.13 10.52
C ARG A 245 1.53 -22.34 9.72
N THR A 246 1.79 -22.38 8.42
CA THR A 246 1.13 -23.37 7.55
C THR A 246 1.76 -24.75 7.60
N LYS A 247 3.09 -24.86 7.64
CA LYS A 247 3.78 -26.16 7.56
C LYS A 247 3.58 -27.06 8.79
N PRO A 248 3.81 -26.61 10.04
CA PRO A 248 3.67 -27.49 11.19
C PRO A 248 2.20 -27.86 11.45
N LEU A 249 1.28 -26.90 11.33
CA LEU A 249 -0.15 -27.17 11.52
C LEU A 249 -0.69 -28.16 10.49
N ARG A 250 -0.26 -28.05 9.22
CA ARG A 250 -0.64 -29.02 8.19
C ARG A 250 -0.05 -30.40 8.44
N ALA A 251 1.21 -30.49 8.87
CA ALA A 251 1.83 -31.78 9.16
C ALA A 251 1.10 -32.50 10.31
N LEU A 252 0.79 -31.78 11.39
CA LEU A 252 0.05 -32.31 12.53
C LEU A 252 -1.37 -32.74 12.16
N SER A 253 -2.13 -31.89 11.43
CA SER A 253 -3.50 -32.23 11.06
C SER A 253 -3.57 -33.42 10.11
N VAL A 254 -2.62 -33.54 9.19
CA VAL A 254 -2.53 -34.70 8.28
C VAL A 254 -2.10 -35.96 9.02
N SER A 255 -1.17 -35.89 9.99
CA SER A 255 -0.77 -37.06 10.77
C SER A 255 -1.89 -37.56 11.69
N GLU A 256 -2.61 -36.65 12.35
CA GLU A 256 -3.78 -37.02 13.18
C GLU A 256 -4.91 -37.58 12.33
N GLY A 257 -5.19 -36.97 11.16
CA GLY A 257 -6.18 -37.48 10.21
C GLY A 257 -5.83 -38.88 9.72
N GLY A 258 -4.57 -39.12 9.36
CA GLY A 258 -4.09 -40.44 8.94
C GLY A 258 -4.13 -41.49 10.04
N LEU A 259 -3.81 -41.12 11.29
CA LEU A 259 -3.94 -42.02 12.45
C LEU A 259 -5.40 -42.36 12.73
N LYS A 260 -6.31 -41.38 12.67
CA LYS A 260 -7.75 -41.61 12.84
C LYS A 260 -8.32 -42.54 11.77
N VAL A 261 -7.95 -42.35 10.50
CA VAL A 261 -8.37 -43.26 9.42
C VAL A 261 -7.87 -44.68 9.67
N LYS A 262 -6.59 -44.84 10.05
CA LYS A 262 -6.03 -46.16 10.34
C LYS A 262 -6.74 -46.85 11.52
N VAL A 263 -6.89 -46.14 12.64
CA VAL A 263 -7.41 -46.72 13.89
C VAL A 263 -8.94 -46.88 13.89
N LEU A 264 -9.68 -45.98 13.25
CA LEU A 264 -11.14 -45.97 13.30
C LEU A 264 -11.81 -46.61 12.07
N GLU A 265 -11.23 -46.44 10.88
CA GLU A 265 -11.88 -46.89 9.63
C GLU A 265 -11.28 -48.19 9.09
N LEU A 266 -9.96 -48.38 9.22
CA LEU A 266 -9.27 -49.52 8.61
C LEU A 266 -8.95 -50.67 9.57
N GLY A 267 -8.97 -50.43 10.89
CA GLY A 267 -8.64 -51.42 11.93
C GLY A 267 -7.15 -51.50 12.22
#